data_AF-A0A0A7HF32-F1
#
_entry.id   AF-A0A0A7HF32-F1
#
_cell.length_a   1.000
_cell.length_b   1.000
_cell.length_c   1.000
_cell.angle_alpha   90.00
_cell.angle_beta   90.00
_cell.angle_gamma   90.00
#
_symmetry.space_group_name_H-M   'P 1'
#
loop_
_entity.id
_entity.type
_entity.pdbx_description
1 polymer ?
#
loop_
_entity_poly.entity_id
_entity_poly.type
_entity_poly.pdbx_seq_one_letter_code
_entity_poly.pdbx_strand_id
1 'polypeptide(L)'
;MITSSLRSVVRSRALRVLVPGDGGIKEKVEGGVDRGTALRGRKKEGCNGQVRSFEDIPHTGRNGWMNLLHFWRNGTFSHLHKHMEQNFNTLGPIYRQYLGSQCSVNIILPVDIAELFHSEGLNPRRMTLQPWNTHRETRKHSKGVFLKNGPEWRSDRLLLNRELMLSSAVRRFLPLLDEVARDFSHVLQHKVHTEGHVENGTHTLTFDPSPELLRFALEASCHVLYSERIGLFSSKPSQESERFILAVERMLNTTPPLLYVPRPLLRFYTPLWTHHATAWDHIFSHGM
;
A
#
# COMPACT_ATOMS: atom_id res chain seq x y z
N MET A 1 20.01 12.51 1.88
CA MET A 1 20.68 11.64 2.87
C MET A 1 20.27 10.20 2.59
N ILE A 2 21.15 9.42 1.97
CA ILE A 2 20.97 7.98 1.82
C ILE A 2 21.12 7.39 3.22
N THR A 3 20.06 6.84 3.77
CA THR A 3 20.08 6.26 5.12
C THR A 3 21.04 5.07 5.16
N SER A 4 21.71 4.88 6.30
CA SER A 4 22.64 3.76 6.56
C SER A 4 22.07 2.38 6.19
N SER A 5 20.75 2.24 6.27
CA SER A 5 19.97 1.06 5.91
C SER A 5 20.13 0.63 4.44
N LEU A 6 20.17 1.58 3.50
CA LEU A 6 20.36 1.28 2.07
C LEU A 6 21.77 0.73 1.76
N ARG A 7 22.79 1.14 2.51
CA ARG A 7 24.15 0.59 2.38
C ARG A 7 24.21 -0.87 2.84
N SER A 8 23.36 -1.27 3.78
CA SER A 8 23.31 -2.65 4.30
C SER A 8 22.68 -3.62 3.30
N VAL A 9 21.58 -3.21 2.67
CA VAL A 9 20.89 -4.00 1.62
C VAL A 9 21.82 -4.24 0.42
N VAL A 10 22.54 -3.21 -0.03
CA VAL A 10 23.52 -3.34 -1.14
C VAL A 10 24.69 -4.26 -0.75
N ARG A 11 25.10 -4.26 0.53
CA ARG A 11 26.19 -5.11 1.06
C ARG A 11 25.81 -6.59 1.12
N SER A 12 24.55 -6.92 1.44
CA SER A 12 24.04 -8.30 1.47
C SER A 12 24.05 -8.97 0.08
N ARG A 13 23.93 -8.16 -0.98
CA ARG A 13 23.84 -8.64 -2.38
C ARG A 13 25.19 -8.93 -3.04
N ALA A 14 26.27 -8.32 -2.56
CA ALA A 14 27.64 -8.66 -3.00
C ALA A 14 28.03 -10.12 -2.70
N LEU A 15 27.27 -10.79 -1.82
CA LEU A 15 27.48 -12.19 -1.46
C LEU A 15 26.73 -13.20 -2.36
N ARG A 16 25.84 -12.77 -3.28
CA ARG A 16 24.89 -13.71 -3.93
C ARG A 16 24.53 -13.43 -5.41
N VAL A 17 25.45 -12.90 -6.21
CA VAL A 17 25.24 -12.84 -7.68
C VAL A 17 25.76 -14.14 -8.32
N LEU A 18 24.86 -15.01 -8.74
CA LEU A 18 25.12 -16.11 -9.67
C LEU A 18 24.43 -15.79 -11.01
N VAL A 19 25.20 -15.97 -12.08
CA VAL A 19 24.94 -15.68 -13.51
C VAL A 19 24.05 -16.78 -14.14
N PRO A 20 23.37 -16.53 -15.29
CA PRO A 20 22.34 -17.40 -15.88
C PRO A 20 22.93 -18.65 -16.56
N GLY A 21 22.20 -19.77 -16.47
CA GLY A 21 22.44 -20.97 -17.27
C GLY A 21 21.51 -21.00 -18.48
N ASP A 22 22.13 -21.04 -19.66
CA ASP A 22 21.53 -21.18 -20.98
C ASP A 22 20.94 -22.60 -21.17
N GLY A 23 19.94 -22.70 -22.06
CA GLY A 23 19.10 -23.89 -22.24
C GLY A 23 19.75 -25.07 -22.96
N GLY A 24 19.19 -26.26 -22.77
CA GLY A 24 19.54 -27.46 -23.53
C GLY A 24 18.83 -28.72 -23.03
N ILE A 25 17.64 -29.00 -23.57
CA ILE A 25 16.91 -30.26 -23.43
C ILE A 25 17.64 -31.37 -24.20
N LYS A 26 17.87 -32.52 -23.57
CA LYS A 26 17.84 -33.84 -24.25
C LYS A 26 17.59 -34.96 -23.23
N GLU A 27 16.56 -35.74 -23.52
CA GLU A 27 16.15 -36.96 -22.81
C GLU A 27 17.21 -38.07 -22.90
N LYS A 28 17.33 -38.85 -21.82
CA LYS A 28 17.35 -40.32 -21.92
C LYS A 28 16.97 -40.96 -20.58
N VAL A 29 15.96 -41.81 -20.65
CA VAL A 29 15.48 -42.71 -19.59
C VAL A 29 16.38 -43.95 -19.54
N GLU A 30 16.79 -44.39 -18.35
CA GLU A 30 16.85 -45.81 -17.97
C GLU A 30 17.16 -46.01 -16.48
N GLY A 31 16.67 -47.14 -15.94
CA GLY A 31 16.40 -47.42 -14.53
C GLY A 31 17.59 -47.68 -13.60
N GLY A 32 17.30 -47.84 -12.31
CA GLY A 32 18.26 -48.34 -11.33
C GLY A 32 17.93 -47.97 -9.89
N VAL A 33 17.67 -48.98 -9.07
CA VAL A 33 17.31 -48.91 -7.66
C VAL A 33 18.55 -48.72 -6.77
N ASP A 34 18.34 -48.06 -5.63
CA ASP A 34 18.96 -48.27 -4.31
C ASP A 34 20.04 -47.31 -3.75
N ARG A 35 19.88 -47.12 -2.44
CA ARG A 35 20.81 -46.69 -1.38
C ARG A 35 21.09 -45.20 -1.15
N GLY A 36 20.62 -44.78 0.03
CA GLY A 36 21.04 -43.55 0.67
C GLY A 36 22.53 -43.54 1.06
N THR A 37 23.12 -42.36 1.02
CA THR A 37 24.30 -42.02 1.83
C THR A 37 24.49 -40.51 1.88
N ALA A 38 24.66 -40.02 3.11
CA ALA A 38 25.45 -38.86 3.50
C ALA A 38 25.21 -37.52 2.76
N LEU A 39 24.42 -36.65 3.41
CA LEU A 39 24.50 -35.19 3.26
C LEU A 39 25.91 -34.72 3.70
N ARG A 40 26.87 -34.80 2.78
CA ARG A 40 28.22 -34.26 2.95
C ARG A 40 28.18 -32.77 2.58
N GLY A 41 28.51 -31.93 3.56
CA GLY A 41 28.49 -30.48 3.45
C GLY A 41 29.18 -29.96 2.20
N ARG A 42 28.44 -29.17 1.42
CA ARG A 42 29.01 -28.34 0.35
C ARG A 42 29.67 -27.12 0.99
N LYS A 43 30.99 -27.07 0.85
CA LYS A 43 31.85 -25.92 1.12
C LYS A 43 31.23 -24.65 0.55
N LYS A 44 31.12 -23.61 1.38
CA LYS A 44 30.96 -22.22 0.93
C LYS A 44 32.26 -21.79 0.26
N GLU A 45 32.31 -21.80 -1.07
CA GLU A 45 33.32 -21.05 -1.80
C GLU A 45 32.99 -19.56 -1.68
N GLY A 46 33.97 -18.78 -1.23
CA GLY A 46 33.81 -17.38 -0.87
C GLY A 46 33.61 -16.47 -2.08
N CYS A 47 32.57 -15.64 -2.06
CA CYS A 47 32.48 -14.48 -2.93
C CYS A 47 33.41 -13.39 -2.40
N ASN A 48 34.53 -13.20 -3.09
CA ASN A 48 35.47 -12.09 -2.90
C ASN A 48 34.93 -10.81 -3.58
N GLY A 49 33.68 -10.43 -3.26
CA GLY A 49 32.93 -9.39 -3.98
C GLY A 49 32.91 -8.05 -3.26
N GLN A 50 33.64 -7.06 -3.76
CA GLN A 50 33.57 -5.67 -3.30
C GLN A 50 32.15 -5.14 -3.45
N VAL A 51 31.65 -4.40 -2.45
CA VAL A 51 30.32 -3.77 -2.48
C VAL A 51 30.27 -2.77 -3.63
N ARG A 52 29.32 -2.95 -4.55
CA ARG A 52 29.10 -2.04 -5.69
C ARG A 52 28.50 -0.70 -5.23
N SER A 53 28.71 0.34 -6.01
CA SER A 53 28.24 1.69 -5.70
C SER A 53 26.73 1.82 -5.89
N PHE A 54 26.16 2.92 -5.40
CA PHE A 54 24.74 3.24 -5.60
C PHE A 54 24.44 3.52 -7.08
N GLU A 55 25.43 4.06 -7.78
CA GLU A 55 25.38 4.41 -9.20
C GLU A 55 25.27 3.19 -10.10
N ASP A 56 25.73 2.02 -9.63
CA ASP A 56 25.69 0.75 -10.35
C ASP A 56 24.31 0.06 -10.29
N ILE A 57 23.37 0.56 -9.48
CA ILE A 57 22.02 -0.01 -9.42
C ILE A 57 21.28 0.34 -10.75
N PRO A 58 20.76 -0.68 -11.48
CA PRO A 58 19.97 -0.48 -12.70
C PRO A 58 18.85 0.54 -12.49
N HIS A 59 18.48 1.31 -13.51
CA HIS A 59 17.51 2.40 -13.33
C HIS A 59 16.60 2.64 -14.54
N THR A 60 15.42 3.18 -14.30
CA THR A 60 14.42 3.54 -15.33
C THR A 60 14.74 4.85 -16.08
N GLY A 61 16.01 5.26 -16.11
CA GLY A 61 16.47 6.54 -16.68
C GLY A 61 16.56 7.67 -15.66
N ARG A 62 17.46 8.64 -15.90
CA ARG A 62 17.80 9.69 -14.93
C ARG A 62 16.89 10.92 -14.95
N ASN A 63 16.10 11.09 -16.02
CA ASN A 63 15.21 12.25 -16.16
C ASN A 63 13.85 11.99 -15.52
N GLY A 64 13.74 12.25 -14.21
CA GLY A 64 12.52 12.04 -13.46
C GLY A 64 11.31 12.84 -13.97
N TRP A 65 11.52 14.02 -14.54
CA TRP A 65 10.44 14.87 -15.08
C TRP A 65 9.86 14.32 -16.38
N MET A 66 10.71 13.84 -17.29
CA MET A 66 10.25 13.15 -18.50
C MET A 66 9.51 11.87 -18.14
N ASN A 67 10.02 11.10 -17.18
CA ASN A 67 9.32 9.92 -16.67
C ASN A 67 7.94 10.28 -16.11
N LEU A 68 7.83 11.36 -15.34
CA LEU A 68 6.55 11.83 -14.79
C LEU A 68 5.56 12.23 -15.88
N LEU A 69 6.03 12.93 -16.93
CA LEU A 69 5.21 13.27 -18.07
C LEU A 69 4.70 12.03 -18.81
N HIS A 70 5.56 11.02 -19.01
CA HIS A 70 5.15 9.74 -19.58
C HIS A 70 4.12 9.01 -18.71
N PHE A 71 4.27 9.05 -17.39
CA PHE A 71 3.31 8.44 -16.46
C PHE A 71 1.92 9.06 -16.58
N TRP A 72 1.84 10.39 -16.68
CA TRP A 72 0.57 11.08 -16.90
C TRP A 72 -0.02 10.75 -18.27
N ARG A 73 0.78 10.86 -19.34
CA ARG A 73 0.32 10.65 -20.72
C ARG A 73 -0.20 9.23 -20.95
N ASN A 74 0.47 8.24 -20.34
CA ASN A 74 0.16 6.83 -20.55
C ASN A 74 -0.80 6.27 -19.48
N GLY A 75 -1.31 7.09 -18.56
CA GLY A 75 -2.19 6.62 -17.47
C GLY A 75 -1.54 5.63 -16.50
N THR A 76 -0.20 5.66 -16.37
CA THR A 76 0.57 4.65 -15.64
C THR A 76 0.22 4.60 -14.14
N PHE A 77 -0.26 5.70 -13.56
CA PHE A 77 -0.66 5.73 -12.14
C PHE A 77 -1.76 4.72 -11.80
N SER A 78 -2.71 4.47 -12.71
CA SER A 78 -3.79 3.48 -12.51
C SER A 78 -3.29 2.04 -12.60
N HIS A 79 -2.11 1.83 -13.19
CA HIS A 79 -1.48 0.52 -13.40
C HIS A 79 -0.05 0.46 -12.82
N LEU A 80 0.19 1.21 -11.74
CA LEU A 80 1.53 1.35 -11.15
C LEU A 80 2.13 0.00 -10.77
N HIS A 81 1.32 -0.92 -10.24
CA HIS A 81 1.75 -2.27 -9.87
C HIS A 81 2.29 -3.07 -11.08
N LYS A 82 1.63 -2.99 -12.26
CA LYS A 82 2.11 -3.64 -13.49
C LYS A 82 3.39 -3.01 -13.99
N HIS A 83 3.51 -1.68 -13.88
CA HIS A 83 4.75 -0.98 -14.22
C HIS A 83 5.91 -1.41 -13.32
N MET A 84 5.67 -1.57 -12.01
CA MET A 84 6.68 -2.08 -11.07
C MET A 84 7.10 -3.51 -11.40
N GLU A 85 6.13 -4.39 -11.68
CA GLU A 85 6.37 -5.77 -12.11
C GLU A 85 7.23 -5.84 -13.37
N GLN A 86 6.88 -5.06 -14.41
CA GLN A 86 7.68 -4.95 -15.64
C GLN A 86 9.11 -4.48 -15.38
N ASN A 87 9.30 -3.50 -14.49
CA ASN A 87 10.64 -3.04 -14.12
C ASN A 87 11.44 -4.11 -13.38
N PHE A 88 10.83 -4.88 -12.46
CA PHE A 88 11.52 -5.99 -11.81
C PHE A 88 11.89 -7.10 -12.78
N ASN A 89 11.03 -7.39 -13.77
CA ASN A 89 11.32 -8.38 -14.81
C ASN A 89 12.45 -7.95 -15.76
N THR A 90 12.60 -6.64 -16.03
CA THR A 90 13.58 -6.11 -17.00
C THR A 90 14.90 -5.67 -16.37
N LEU A 91 14.84 -5.02 -15.20
CA LEU A 91 16.00 -4.46 -14.50
C LEU A 91 16.53 -5.38 -13.38
N GLY A 92 15.76 -6.42 -13.06
CA GLY A 92 16.08 -7.38 -12.01
C GLY A 92 15.51 -7.00 -10.63
N PRO A 93 15.85 -7.77 -9.58
CA PRO A 93 15.16 -7.70 -8.28
C PRO A 93 15.42 -6.44 -7.44
N ILE A 94 16.29 -5.54 -7.91
CA ILE A 94 16.55 -4.22 -7.33
C ILE A 94 16.77 -3.22 -8.45
N TYR A 95 16.09 -2.09 -8.40
CA TYR A 95 16.27 -1.02 -9.38
C TYR A 95 16.01 0.35 -8.77
N ARG A 96 16.55 1.39 -9.40
CA ARG A 96 16.28 2.79 -9.09
C ARG A 96 15.23 3.36 -10.01
N GLN A 97 14.36 4.19 -9.44
CA GLN A 97 13.35 4.91 -10.19
C GLN A 97 13.46 6.39 -9.89
N TYR A 98 13.52 7.18 -10.96
CA TYR A 98 13.43 8.63 -10.90
C TYR A 98 12.04 9.01 -11.41
N LEU A 99 11.23 9.65 -10.56
CA LEU A 99 9.88 10.07 -10.91
C LEU A 99 9.57 11.44 -10.28
N GLY A 100 9.45 12.45 -11.14
CA GLY A 100 9.38 13.85 -10.74
C GLY A 100 10.62 14.25 -9.93
N SER A 101 10.38 14.74 -8.72
CA SER A 101 11.44 15.10 -7.75
C SER A 101 11.93 13.92 -6.90
N GLN A 102 11.33 12.74 -7.03
CA GLN A 102 11.63 11.59 -6.19
C GLN A 102 12.64 10.65 -6.85
N CYS A 103 13.53 10.10 -6.03
CA CYS A 103 14.40 8.99 -6.39
C CYS A 103 14.18 7.88 -5.37
N SER A 104 13.72 6.72 -5.82
CA SER A 104 13.51 5.54 -4.99
C SER A 104 14.38 4.38 -5.43
N VAL A 105 14.71 3.50 -4.48
CA VAL A 105 15.21 2.15 -4.76
C VAL A 105 14.07 1.20 -4.48
N ASN A 106 13.69 0.40 -5.46
CA ASN A 106 12.65 -0.60 -5.35
C ASN A 106 13.31 -1.98 -5.20
N ILE A 107 12.83 -2.77 -4.24
CA ILE A 107 13.29 -4.12 -3.91
C ILE A 107 12.09 -5.06 -3.90
N ILE A 108 12.30 -6.33 -4.25
CA ILE A 108 11.23 -7.35 -4.24
C ILE A 108 11.57 -8.60 -3.43
N LEU A 109 12.85 -8.87 -3.16
CA LEU A 109 13.26 -10.11 -2.49
C LEU A 109 13.03 -10.02 -0.97
N PRO A 110 12.48 -11.06 -0.33
CA PRO A 110 12.27 -11.08 1.12
C PRO A 110 13.55 -10.84 1.93
N VAL A 111 14.70 -11.31 1.43
CA VAL A 111 16.00 -11.09 2.09
C VAL A 111 16.41 -9.62 2.13
N ASP A 112 16.13 -8.87 1.05
CA ASP A 112 16.44 -7.44 0.98
C ASP A 112 15.50 -6.64 1.88
N ILE A 113 14.23 -7.07 1.96
CA ILE A 113 13.22 -6.50 2.85
C ILE A 113 13.58 -6.75 4.32
N ALA A 114 14.00 -7.97 4.67
CA ALA A 114 14.43 -8.31 6.02
C ALA A 114 15.64 -7.46 6.45
N GLU A 115 16.62 -7.28 5.56
CA GLU A 115 17.79 -6.43 5.81
C GLU A 115 17.41 -4.94 6.01
N LEU A 116 16.47 -4.45 5.20
CA LEU A 116 15.92 -3.09 5.35
C LEU A 116 15.30 -2.90 6.75
N PHE A 117 14.46 -3.82 7.19
CA PHE A 117 13.81 -3.75 8.50
C PHE A 117 14.77 -4.01 9.66
N HIS A 118 15.78 -4.86 9.48
CA HIS A 118 16.80 -5.10 10.50
C HIS A 118 17.66 -3.86 10.77
N SER A 119 17.89 -3.05 9.74
CA SER A 119 18.64 -1.81 9.82
C SER A 119 17.78 -0.57 10.12
N GLU A 120 16.50 -0.77 10.44
CA GLU A 120 15.56 0.30 10.77
C GLU A 120 15.89 0.92 12.15
N GLY A 121 15.86 2.26 12.22
CA GLY A 121 16.09 2.98 13.48
C GLY A 121 14.82 3.07 14.35
N LEU A 122 14.97 3.65 15.55
CA LEU A 122 13.89 3.83 16.52
C LEU A 122 12.66 4.59 15.98
N ASN A 123 12.90 5.53 15.06
CA ASN A 123 11.91 6.40 14.45
C ASN A 123 11.94 6.21 12.93
N PRO A 124 11.31 5.16 12.38
CA PRO A 124 11.22 4.98 10.94
C PRO A 124 10.60 6.19 10.26
N ARG A 125 11.10 6.49 9.07
CA ARG A 125 10.66 7.62 8.27
C ARG A 125 10.15 7.12 6.93
N ARG A 126 8.91 7.48 6.59
CA ARG A 126 8.32 7.19 5.29
C ARG A 126 8.37 8.43 4.39
N MET A 127 8.08 8.22 3.11
CA MET A 127 7.86 9.34 2.18
C MET A 127 6.69 10.18 2.68
N THR A 128 6.90 11.50 2.79
CA THR A 128 5.83 12.43 3.14
C THR A 128 4.90 12.59 1.95
N LEU A 129 3.60 12.32 2.14
CA LEU A 129 2.57 12.61 1.14
C LEU A 129 2.35 14.13 1.10
N GLN A 130 3.13 14.81 0.25
CA GLN A 130 3.14 16.26 0.14
C GLN A 130 1.75 16.88 -0.12
N PRO A 131 0.86 16.30 -0.95
CA PRO A 131 -0.48 16.87 -1.17
C PRO A 131 -1.31 16.89 0.12
N TRP A 132 -1.29 15.79 0.88
CA TRP A 132 -2.03 15.68 2.14
C TRP A 132 -1.45 16.63 3.18
N ASN A 133 -0.12 16.67 3.29
CA ASN A 133 0.58 17.56 4.20
C ASN A 133 0.29 19.04 3.91
N THR A 134 0.25 19.41 2.62
CA THR A 134 -0.05 20.78 2.18
C THR A 134 -1.47 21.17 2.56
N HIS A 135 -2.45 20.27 2.43
CA HIS A 135 -3.83 20.54 2.86
C HIS A 135 -3.90 20.87 4.36
N ARG A 136 -3.26 20.04 5.20
CA ARG A 136 -3.26 20.26 6.67
C ARG A 136 -2.64 21.59 7.04
N GLU A 137 -1.54 21.97 6.41
CA GLU A 137 -0.87 23.25 6.66
C GLU A 137 -1.72 24.44 6.20
N THR A 138 -2.31 24.37 5.01
CA THR A 138 -3.16 25.44 4.47
C THR A 138 -4.44 25.64 5.28
N ARG A 139 -5.04 24.55 5.78
CA ARG A 139 -6.28 24.60 6.59
C ARG A 139 -6.04 24.63 8.09
N LYS A 140 -4.77 24.66 8.53
CA LYS A 140 -4.36 24.66 9.95
C LYS A 140 -4.93 23.47 10.74
N HIS A 141 -5.07 22.31 10.09
CA HIS A 141 -5.47 21.07 10.77
C HIS A 141 -4.24 20.37 11.37
N SER A 142 -4.47 19.65 12.47
CA SER A 142 -3.45 18.77 13.04
C SER A 142 -3.14 17.62 12.08
N LYS A 143 -1.90 17.12 12.15
CA LYS A 143 -1.45 15.97 11.36
C LYS A 143 -1.73 14.71 12.18
N GLY A 144 -2.34 13.70 11.58
CA GLY A 144 -2.46 12.37 12.20
C GLY A 144 -1.13 11.60 12.14
N VAL A 145 -1.05 10.47 12.87
CA VAL A 145 0.15 9.63 12.94
C VAL A 145 0.72 9.25 11.58
N PHE A 146 -0.12 9.07 10.56
CA PHE A 146 0.31 8.73 9.20
C PHE A 146 1.18 9.81 8.53
N LEU A 147 0.93 11.10 8.81
CA LEU A 147 1.65 12.22 8.20
C LEU A 147 2.85 12.71 9.04
N LYS A 148 2.96 12.24 10.29
CA LYS A 148 4.06 12.56 11.20
C LYS A 148 5.29 11.69 10.91
N ASN A 149 6.48 12.19 11.29
CA ASN A 149 7.73 11.43 11.27
C ASN A 149 8.57 11.79 12.51
N GLY A 150 9.62 11.00 12.79
CA GLY A 150 10.53 11.31 13.90
C GLY A 150 9.90 11.12 15.29
N PRO A 151 10.37 11.85 16.31
CA PRO A 151 9.88 11.71 17.68
C PRO A 151 8.38 12.00 17.84
N GLU A 152 7.85 12.96 17.09
CA GLU A 152 6.42 13.32 17.14
C GLU A 152 5.53 12.14 16.70
N TRP A 153 5.91 11.46 15.62
CA TRP A 153 5.25 10.23 15.19
C TRP A 153 5.30 9.16 16.27
N ARG A 154 6.46 8.96 16.90
CA ARG A 154 6.67 7.91 17.88
C ARG A 154 5.79 8.12 19.11
N SER A 155 5.68 9.37 19.58
CA SER A 155 4.84 9.73 20.72
C SER A 155 3.38 9.32 20.49
N ASP A 156 2.78 9.80 19.39
CA ASP A 156 1.40 9.46 19.02
C ASP A 156 1.23 7.96 18.79
N ARG A 157 2.19 7.31 18.12
CA ARG A 157 2.11 5.90 17.80
C ARG A 157 2.10 5.02 19.04
N LEU A 158 2.91 5.35 20.05
CA LEU A 158 2.95 4.60 21.31
C LEU A 158 1.64 4.74 22.09
N LEU A 159 1.00 5.92 22.06
CA LEU A 159 -0.31 6.11 22.66
C LEU A 159 -1.39 5.30 21.93
N LEU A 160 -1.48 5.45 20.61
CA LEU A 160 -2.48 4.75 19.79
C LEU A 160 -2.33 3.22 19.86
N ASN A 161 -1.10 2.70 19.94
CA ASN A 161 -0.89 1.25 20.07
C ASN A 161 -1.56 0.67 21.32
N ARG A 162 -1.61 1.42 22.43
CA ARG A 162 -2.25 0.95 23.67
C ARG A 162 -3.75 0.74 23.48
N GLU A 163 -4.40 1.66 22.79
CA GLU A 163 -5.86 1.63 22.62
C GLU A 163 -6.33 0.85 21.39
N LEU A 164 -5.48 0.67 20.37
CA LEU A 164 -5.90 0.08 19.09
C LEU A 164 -5.21 -1.23 18.74
N MET A 165 -4.00 -1.51 19.25
CA MET A 165 -3.20 -2.65 18.83
C MET A 165 -3.03 -3.73 19.91
N LEU A 166 -3.26 -3.40 21.19
CA LEU A 166 -3.21 -4.39 22.27
C LEU A 166 -4.38 -5.36 22.14
N SER A 167 -4.12 -6.66 22.33
CA SER A 167 -5.16 -7.69 22.24
C SER A 167 -6.31 -7.47 23.22
N SER A 168 -6.02 -6.95 24.42
CA SER A 168 -7.04 -6.55 25.39
C SER A 168 -7.95 -5.44 24.86
N ALA A 169 -7.37 -4.45 24.17
CA ALA A 169 -8.12 -3.38 23.56
C ALA A 169 -8.98 -3.86 22.39
N VAL A 170 -8.39 -4.66 21.48
CA VAL A 170 -9.09 -5.25 20.33
C VAL A 170 -10.29 -6.10 20.75
N ARG A 171 -10.18 -6.85 21.86
CA ARG A 171 -11.31 -7.64 22.40
C ARG A 171 -12.54 -6.78 22.74
N ARG A 172 -12.35 -5.52 23.13
CA ARG A 172 -13.47 -4.59 23.41
C ARG A 172 -14.23 -4.20 22.14
N PHE A 173 -13.59 -4.27 20.97
CA PHE A 173 -14.20 -3.94 19.69
C PHE A 173 -14.99 -5.10 19.08
N LEU A 174 -14.75 -6.34 19.53
CA LEU A 174 -15.41 -7.51 18.94
C LEU A 174 -16.94 -7.46 19.01
N PRO A 175 -17.59 -7.10 20.14
CA PRO A 175 -19.04 -7.00 20.17
C PRO A 175 -19.59 -5.95 19.19
N LEU A 176 -18.93 -4.78 19.12
CA LEU A 176 -19.29 -3.69 18.21
C LEU A 176 -19.19 -4.15 16.74
N LEU A 177 -18.11 -4.82 16.37
CA LEU A 177 -17.91 -5.34 15.02
C LEU A 177 -18.91 -6.46 14.68
N ASP A 178 -19.22 -7.33 15.64
CA ASP A 178 -20.17 -8.44 15.47
C ASP A 178 -21.60 -7.93 15.26
N GLU A 179 -22.00 -6.85 15.94
CA GLU A 179 -23.28 -6.17 15.68
C GLU A 179 -23.38 -5.67 14.22
N VAL A 180 -22.37 -4.94 13.74
CA VAL A 180 -22.33 -4.44 12.36
C VAL A 180 -22.30 -5.60 11.35
N ALA A 181 -21.58 -6.69 11.64
CA ALA A 181 -21.52 -7.85 10.77
C ALA A 181 -22.87 -8.60 10.67
N ARG A 182 -23.60 -8.72 11.78
CA ARG A 182 -24.95 -9.30 11.79
C ARG A 182 -25.93 -8.44 11.00
N ASP A 183 -25.91 -7.13 11.20
CA ASP A 183 -26.77 -6.20 10.44
C ASP A 183 -26.48 -6.28 8.93
N PHE A 184 -25.20 -6.31 8.55
CA PHE A 184 -24.80 -6.49 7.16
C PHE A 184 -25.31 -7.80 6.56
N SER A 185 -25.23 -8.90 7.32
CA SER A 185 -25.76 -10.20 6.90
C SER A 185 -27.27 -10.15 6.68
N HIS A 186 -28.01 -9.47 7.55
CA HIS A 186 -29.46 -9.28 7.39
C HIS A 186 -29.80 -8.44 6.15
N VAL A 187 -29.06 -7.36 5.88
CA VAL A 187 -29.23 -6.55 4.66
C VAL A 187 -29.03 -7.39 3.41
N LEU A 188 -27.98 -8.21 3.37
CA LEU A 188 -27.71 -9.09 2.22
C LEU A 188 -28.78 -10.16 2.06
N GLN A 189 -29.22 -10.81 3.14
CA GLN A 189 -30.31 -11.79 3.10
C GLN A 189 -31.61 -11.18 2.58
N HIS A 190 -31.96 -9.99 3.05
CA HIS A 190 -33.12 -9.26 2.57
C HIS A 190 -33.01 -8.97 1.07
N LYS A 191 -31.86 -8.46 0.63
CA LYS A 191 -31.60 -8.16 -0.79
C LYS A 191 -31.70 -9.41 -1.67
N VAL A 192 -31.15 -10.54 -1.23
CA VAL A 192 -31.26 -11.84 -1.93
C VAL A 192 -32.72 -12.28 -2.03
N HIS A 193 -33.52 -12.07 -0.98
CA HIS A 193 -34.93 -12.46 -1.00
C HIS A 193 -35.79 -11.55 -1.89
N THR A 194 -35.49 -10.25 -1.93
CA THR A 194 -36.30 -9.26 -2.69
C THR A 194 -35.88 -9.09 -4.14
N GLU A 195 -34.59 -9.16 -4.44
CA GLU A 195 -34.03 -8.89 -5.78
C GLU A 195 -33.50 -10.16 -6.46
N GLY A 196 -33.27 -11.23 -5.70
CA GLY A 196 -32.76 -12.49 -6.23
C GLY A 196 -33.82 -13.32 -6.94
N HIS A 197 -33.36 -14.25 -7.78
CA HIS A 197 -34.18 -15.23 -8.47
C HIS A 197 -34.07 -16.60 -7.81
N VAL A 198 -35.06 -17.46 -8.01
CA VAL A 198 -35.05 -18.82 -7.46
C VAL A 198 -34.39 -19.76 -8.46
N GLU A 199 -33.27 -20.36 -8.06
CA GLU A 199 -32.59 -21.44 -8.78
C GLU A 199 -32.56 -22.69 -7.90
N ASN A 200 -33.02 -23.83 -8.41
CA ASN A 200 -33.03 -25.11 -7.70
C ASN A 200 -33.65 -25.07 -6.29
N GLY A 201 -34.65 -24.22 -6.08
CA GLY A 201 -35.32 -24.04 -4.77
C GLY A 201 -34.56 -23.14 -3.78
N THR A 202 -33.47 -22.50 -4.21
CA THR A 202 -32.71 -21.52 -3.41
C THR A 202 -32.79 -20.13 -4.05
N HIS A 203 -32.95 -19.08 -3.23
CA HIS A 203 -32.84 -17.70 -3.70
C HIS A 203 -31.37 -17.36 -3.93
N THR A 204 -31.05 -16.88 -5.12
CA THR A 204 -29.70 -16.51 -5.55
C THR A 204 -29.70 -15.10 -6.09
N LEU A 205 -28.68 -14.31 -5.76
CA LEU A 205 -28.45 -12.97 -6.30
C LEU A 205 -26.99 -12.82 -6.70
N THR A 206 -26.75 -12.35 -7.93
CA THR A 206 -25.42 -11.96 -8.39
C THR A 206 -25.39 -10.44 -8.55
N PHE A 207 -24.49 -9.77 -7.85
CA PHE A 207 -24.33 -8.31 -7.89
C PHE A 207 -22.88 -7.92 -7.59
N ASP A 208 -22.51 -6.65 -7.84
CA ASP A 208 -21.23 -6.09 -7.41
C ASP A 208 -21.27 -5.76 -5.91
N PRO A 209 -20.47 -6.43 -5.06
CA PRO A 209 -20.51 -6.21 -3.62
C PRO A 209 -19.72 -4.97 -3.17
N SER A 210 -18.98 -4.30 -4.06
CA SER A 210 -18.02 -3.25 -3.69
C SER A 210 -18.66 -2.08 -2.91
N PRO A 211 -19.80 -1.52 -3.33
CA PRO A 211 -20.45 -0.42 -2.59
C PRO A 211 -20.94 -0.86 -1.20
N GLU A 212 -21.47 -2.07 -1.08
CA GLU A 212 -21.97 -2.67 0.16
C GLU A 212 -20.84 -2.96 1.15
N LEU A 213 -19.71 -3.50 0.65
CA LEU A 213 -18.52 -3.74 1.46
C LEU A 213 -17.89 -2.43 1.96
N LEU A 214 -17.92 -1.36 1.15
CA LEU A 214 -17.44 -0.06 1.58
C LEU A 214 -18.31 0.54 2.69
N ARG A 215 -19.65 0.41 2.57
CA ARG A 215 -20.58 0.81 3.63
C ARG A 215 -20.35 0.02 4.90
N PHE A 216 -20.18 -1.30 4.79
CA PHE A 216 -19.85 -2.17 5.92
C PHE A 216 -18.55 -1.73 6.62
N ALA A 217 -17.47 -1.54 5.86
CA ALA A 217 -16.18 -1.14 6.41
C ALA A 217 -16.25 0.22 7.12
N LEU A 218 -17.01 1.17 6.58
CA LEU A 218 -17.18 2.49 7.16
C LEU A 218 -18.04 2.45 8.43
N GLU A 219 -19.18 1.75 8.41
CA GLU A 219 -20.04 1.57 9.59
C GLU A 219 -19.26 0.90 10.72
N ALA A 220 -18.53 -0.18 10.41
CA ALA A 220 -17.71 -0.91 11.37
C ALA A 220 -16.60 -0.01 11.97
N SER A 221 -15.92 0.77 11.13
CA SER A 221 -14.86 1.67 11.58
C SER A 221 -15.40 2.80 12.45
N CYS A 222 -16.49 3.45 12.04
CA CYS A 222 -17.11 4.53 12.81
C CYS A 222 -17.68 4.01 14.13
N HIS A 223 -18.28 2.82 14.14
CA HIS A 223 -18.81 2.23 15.36
C HIS A 223 -17.69 1.89 16.36
N VAL A 224 -16.54 1.40 15.89
CA VAL A 224 -15.37 1.17 16.76
C VAL A 224 -14.76 2.48 17.25
N LEU A 225 -14.66 3.51 16.40
CA LEU A 225 -13.98 4.76 16.73
C LEU A 225 -14.82 5.70 17.61
N TYR A 226 -16.13 5.76 17.37
CA TYR A 226 -17.03 6.72 18.00
C TYR A 226 -18.06 6.06 18.92
N SER A 227 -18.16 4.72 18.93
CA SER A 227 -19.25 3.99 19.63
C SER A 227 -20.65 4.38 19.14
N GLU A 228 -20.75 4.88 17.91
CA GLU A 228 -21.99 5.38 17.31
C GLU A 228 -22.30 4.68 16.00
N ARG A 229 -23.59 4.56 15.68
CA ARG A 229 -24.10 3.98 14.43
C ARG A 229 -24.41 5.12 13.47
N ILE A 230 -23.78 5.12 12.31
CA ILE A 230 -23.96 6.17 11.28
C ILE A 230 -25.08 5.83 10.28
N GLY A 231 -25.59 4.59 10.33
CA GLY A 231 -26.83 4.21 9.67
C GLY A 231 -26.69 3.91 8.18
N LEU A 232 -25.51 3.46 7.72
CA LEU A 232 -25.24 3.17 6.31
C LEU A 232 -26.03 2.00 5.72
N PHE A 233 -26.63 1.19 6.59
CA PHE A 233 -27.47 0.04 6.21
C PHE A 233 -28.96 0.37 6.09
N SER A 234 -29.35 1.62 6.38
CA SER A 234 -30.74 2.05 6.20
C SER A 234 -31.14 2.02 4.73
N SER A 235 -32.42 1.77 4.45
CA SER A 235 -32.99 1.80 3.09
C SER A 235 -32.83 3.17 2.40
N LYS A 236 -32.55 4.22 3.17
CA LYS A 236 -32.17 5.55 2.69
C LYS A 236 -30.89 5.99 3.41
N PRO A 237 -29.70 5.71 2.87
CA PRO A 237 -28.45 6.21 3.45
C PRO A 237 -28.48 7.74 3.51
N SER A 238 -27.86 8.33 4.54
CA SER A 238 -27.82 9.78 4.66
C SER A 238 -27.01 10.39 3.50
N GLN A 239 -27.48 11.51 2.97
CA GLN A 239 -26.77 12.24 1.90
C GLN A 239 -25.34 12.63 2.33
N GLU A 240 -25.14 12.84 3.63
CA GLU A 240 -23.84 13.11 4.25
C GLU A 240 -22.89 11.93 4.14
N SER A 241 -23.36 10.72 4.46
CA SER A 241 -22.58 9.49 4.32
C SER A 241 -22.12 9.22 2.90
N GLU A 242 -22.99 9.42 1.91
CA GLU A 242 -22.64 9.27 0.50
C GLU A 242 -21.60 10.32 0.06
N ARG A 243 -21.76 11.57 0.50
CA ARG A 243 -20.77 12.63 0.25
C ARG A 243 -19.42 12.28 0.86
N PHE A 244 -19.40 11.73 2.07
CA PHE A 244 -18.17 11.29 2.73
C PHE A 244 -17.47 10.19 1.93
N ILE A 245 -18.21 9.15 1.53
CA ILE A 245 -17.69 8.04 0.70
C ILE A 245 -17.07 8.58 -0.60
N LEU A 246 -17.82 9.42 -1.33
CA LEU A 246 -17.35 10.03 -2.58
C LEU A 246 -16.13 10.94 -2.36
N ALA A 247 -16.07 11.64 -1.23
CA ALA A 247 -14.93 12.47 -0.88
C ALA A 247 -13.67 11.62 -0.61
N VAL A 248 -13.79 10.50 0.11
CA VAL A 248 -12.68 9.55 0.32
C VAL A 248 -12.18 8.99 -1.02
N GLU A 249 -13.09 8.53 -1.87
CA GLU A 249 -12.75 8.00 -3.20
C GLU A 249 -12.03 9.05 -4.05
N ARG A 250 -12.59 10.27 -4.14
CA ARG A 250 -11.98 11.38 -4.89
C ARG A 250 -10.60 11.75 -4.32
N MET A 251 -10.46 11.78 -3.00
CA MET A 251 -9.18 12.05 -2.35
C MET A 251 -8.12 11.01 -2.72
N LEU A 252 -8.48 9.72 -2.70
CA LEU A 252 -7.57 8.63 -3.07
C LEU A 252 -7.19 8.71 -4.55
N ASN A 253 -8.15 8.89 -5.46
CA ASN A 253 -7.91 8.97 -6.90
C ASN A 253 -7.06 10.16 -7.32
N THR A 254 -7.19 11.29 -6.63
CA THR A 254 -6.39 12.49 -6.91
C THR A 254 -4.98 12.46 -6.29
N THR A 255 -4.70 11.52 -5.37
CA THR A 255 -3.42 11.47 -4.64
C THR A 255 -2.23 11.03 -5.50
N PRO A 256 -2.24 9.89 -6.22
CA PRO A 256 -1.09 9.42 -7.00
C PRO A 256 -0.51 10.44 -7.98
N PRO A 257 -1.31 11.14 -8.82
CA PRO A 257 -0.76 12.10 -9.76
C PRO A 257 -0.15 13.33 -9.08
N LEU A 258 -0.63 13.73 -7.90
CA LEU A 258 -0.10 14.86 -7.13
C LEU A 258 1.13 14.49 -6.30
N LEU A 259 1.32 13.21 -5.96
CA LEU A 259 2.35 12.73 -5.04
C LEU A 259 3.78 13.08 -5.49
N TYR A 260 4.02 13.08 -6.80
CA TYR A 260 5.35 13.30 -7.39
C TYR A 260 5.61 14.75 -7.81
N VAL A 261 4.62 15.63 -7.62
CA VAL A 261 4.69 17.06 -7.93
C VAL A 261 5.16 17.83 -6.69
N PRO A 262 6.27 18.60 -6.76
CA PRO A 262 6.69 19.48 -5.68
C PRO A 262 5.64 20.51 -5.32
N ARG A 263 5.57 20.86 -4.02
CA ARG A 263 4.61 21.83 -3.49
C ARG A 263 4.53 23.16 -4.27
N PRO A 264 5.64 23.81 -4.68
CA PRO A 264 5.57 25.07 -5.44
C PRO A 264 4.92 24.94 -6.81
N LEU A 265 4.80 23.72 -7.33
CA LEU A 265 4.18 23.44 -8.62
C LEU A 265 2.70 23.04 -8.50
N LEU A 266 2.23 22.64 -7.31
CA LEU A 266 0.81 22.30 -7.10
C LEU A 266 -0.13 23.44 -7.49
N ARG A 267 0.29 24.70 -7.32
CA ARG A 267 -0.47 25.90 -7.73
C ARG A 267 -0.70 26.03 -9.24
N PHE A 268 0.09 25.34 -10.07
CA PHE A 268 -0.08 25.33 -11.52
C PHE A 268 -0.99 24.17 -11.99
N TYR A 269 -1.25 23.20 -11.10
CA TYR A 269 -2.21 22.11 -11.31
C TYR A 269 -3.52 22.41 -10.59
N THR A 270 -4.02 23.64 -10.75
CA THR A 270 -5.14 24.20 -9.97
C THR A 270 -6.40 23.33 -9.99
N PRO A 271 -6.88 22.78 -11.13
CA PRO A 271 -8.10 21.97 -11.13
C PRO A 271 -7.95 20.70 -10.27
N LEU A 272 -6.84 19.98 -10.44
CA LEU A 272 -6.59 18.72 -9.72
C LEU A 272 -6.35 18.97 -8.23
N TRP A 273 -5.58 20.01 -7.88
CA TRP A 273 -5.36 20.40 -6.49
C TRP A 273 -6.67 20.84 -5.81
N THR A 274 -7.51 21.63 -6.49
CA THR A 274 -8.81 22.04 -5.96
C THR A 274 -9.70 20.84 -5.69
N HIS A 275 -9.82 19.89 -6.63
CA HIS A 275 -10.58 18.66 -6.39
C HIS A 275 -10.05 17.86 -5.19
N HIS A 276 -8.73 17.76 -5.04
CA HIS A 276 -8.10 17.08 -3.91
C HIS A 276 -8.37 17.80 -2.57
N ALA A 277 -8.23 19.12 -2.55
CA ALA A 277 -8.45 19.94 -1.36
C ALA A 277 -9.92 19.93 -0.92
N THR A 278 -10.87 20.09 -1.85
CA THR A 278 -12.30 20.02 -1.56
C THR A 278 -12.72 18.65 -1.07
N ALA A 279 -12.16 17.57 -1.62
CA ALA A 279 -12.40 16.22 -1.11
C ALA A 279 -11.94 16.08 0.35
N TRP A 280 -10.75 16.58 0.69
CA TRP A 280 -10.31 16.62 2.08
C TRP A 280 -11.18 17.49 2.98
N ASP A 281 -11.67 18.63 2.50
CA ASP A 281 -12.55 19.50 3.28
C ASP A 281 -13.83 18.77 3.68
N HIS A 282 -14.44 18.03 2.75
CA HIS A 282 -15.60 17.20 3.05
C HIS A 282 -15.27 16.08 4.05
N ILE A 283 -14.11 15.43 3.95
CA ILE A 283 -13.70 14.40 4.92
C ILE A 283 -13.59 15.01 6.33
N PHE A 284 -12.99 16.20 6.45
CA PHE A 284 -12.82 16.87 7.75
C PHE A 284 -14.12 17.44 8.31
N SER A 285 -15.10 17.79 7.47
CA SER A 285 -16.40 18.28 7.93
C SER A 285 -17.30 17.18 8.51
N HIS A 286 -17.03 15.91 8.24
CA HIS A 286 -17.79 14.77 8.80
C HIS A 286 -17.07 14.09 9.97
N GLY A 287 -15.78 14.36 10.17
CA GLY A 287 -14.95 13.73 11.20
C GLY A 287 -14.75 14.58 12.47
N MET A 288 -15.51 15.66 12.63
CA MET A 288 -15.51 16.56 13.79
C MET A 288 -16.93 17.02 14.12
#